data_AF-A0A953Z1G7-F1
#
_entry.id   AF-A0A953Z1G7-F1
#
_cell.length_a   1.000
_cell.length_b   1.000
_cell.length_c   1.000
_cell.angle_alpha   90.00
_cell.angle_beta   90.00
_cell.angle_gamma   90.00
#
_symmetry.space_group_name_H-M   'P 1'
#
loop_
_entity.id
_entity.type
_entity.pdbx_description
1 polymer ?
#
loop_
_entity_poly.entity_id
_entity_poly.type
_entity_poly.pdbx_seq_one_letter_code
_entity_poly.pdbx_strand_id
1 'polypeptide(L)'
;MPSGKEATTMSDAIDAIFEKANSGDLVGAHSDLLALLEQNPEDETIALNLASICLDLGKIDDVVTICQGLIAKGKQHAGAHLLLSRAFYVKGDLDGGFEHIGKAWTLAPESHDIALDFLLAARNRYWTLRQDEYEDYLERSAGGELALEEAQRFVHQAFARLIRPEFLDRLCNFEEGDANAVIPSWAANLEANEASNMKTLWTNFKEGLRVIYNEPEWAARA
;
A
#
# COMPACT_ATOMS: atom_id res chain seq x y z
N MET A 1 -8.89 -54.43 -21.61
CA MET A 1 -7.67 -53.91 -22.28
C MET A 1 -7.69 -52.41 -22.12
N PRO A 2 -6.54 -51.79 -21.81
CA PRO A 2 -6.41 -50.87 -20.69
C PRO A 2 -7.11 -49.54 -20.93
N SER A 3 -7.79 -49.09 -19.88
CA SER A 3 -8.31 -47.74 -19.68
C SER A 3 -7.25 -46.71 -20.04
N GLY A 4 -7.52 -45.89 -21.05
CA GLY A 4 -6.75 -44.67 -21.31
C GLY A 4 -6.79 -43.84 -20.05
N LYS A 5 -5.64 -43.72 -19.37
CA LYS A 5 -5.45 -42.65 -18.39
C LYS A 5 -5.63 -41.37 -19.18
N GLU A 6 -6.71 -40.63 -18.89
CA GLU A 6 -6.84 -39.25 -19.35
C GLU A 6 -5.52 -38.55 -18.99
N ALA A 7 -4.84 -37.99 -19.99
CA ALA A 7 -3.61 -37.26 -19.76
C ALA A 7 -3.98 -36.06 -18.90
N THR A 8 -3.57 -36.08 -17.63
CA THR A 8 -3.72 -34.96 -16.70
C THR A 8 -3.15 -33.72 -17.38
N THR A 9 -3.98 -32.70 -17.57
CA THR A 9 -3.56 -31.46 -18.21
C THR A 9 -2.68 -30.65 -17.26
N MET A 10 -1.90 -29.69 -17.78
CA MET A 10 -1.11 -28.79 -16.92
C MET A 10 -2.01 -28.04 -15.93
N SER A 11 -3.22 -27.66 -16.36
CA SER A 11 -4.23 -27.04 -15.49
C SER A 11 -4.61 -27.97 -14.33
N ASP A 12 -4.94 -29.23 -14.62
CA ASP A 12 -5.33 -30.20 -13.59
C ASP A 12 -4.20 -30.44 -12.57
N ALA A 13 -2.94 -30.41 -13.02
CA ALA A 13 -1.78 -30.53 -12.15
C ALA A 13 -1.64 -29.31 -11.22
N ILE A 14 -1.79 -28.09 -11.75
CA ILE A 14 -1.75 -26.86 -10.97
C ILE A 14 -2.91 -26.81 -9.96
N ASP A 15 -4.12 -27.22 -10.36
CA ASP A 15 -5.29 -27.24 -9.49
C ASP A 15 -5.09 -28.20 -8.31
N ALA A 16 -4.55 -29.40 -8.56
CA ALA A 16 -4.22 -30.36 -7.50
C ALA A 16 -3.15 -29.83 -6.53
N ILE A 17 -2.17 -29.05 -7.02
CA ILE A 17 -1.17 -28.39 -6.20
C ILE A 17 -1.82 -27.33 -5.29
N PHE A 18 -2.74 -26.54 -5.81
CA PHE A 18 -3.45 -25.54 -5.01
C PHE A 18 -4.42 -26.15 -4.01
N GLU A 19 -5.10 -27.25 -4.35
CA GLU A 19 -5.89 -28.02 -3.38
C GLU A 19 -5.01 -28.52 -2.23
N LYS A 20 -3.81 -29.03 -2.54
CA LYS A 20 -2.83 -29.45 -1.55
C LYS A 20 -2.39 -28.27 -0.67
N ALA A 21 -2.06 -27.12 -1.25
CA ALA A 21 -1.73 -25.91 -0.50
C ALA A 21 -2.87 -25.48 0.44
N ASN A 22 -4.12 -25.48 -0.06
CA ASN A 22 -5.32 -25.14 0.71
C ASN A 22 -5.60 -26.13 1.85
N SER A 23 -5.17 -27.39 1.71
CA SER A 23 -5.24 -28.39 2.79
C SER A 23 -4.18 -28.22 3.88
N GLY A 24 -3.25 -27.26 3.70
CA GLY A 24 -2.17 -26.93 4.62
C GLY A 24 -0.81 -27.55 4.25
N ASP A 25 -0.75 -28.39 3.21
CA ASP A 25 0.51 -28.98 2.74
C ASP A 25 1.23 -28.05 1.75
N LEU A 26 1.67 -26.91 2.26
CA LEU A 26 2.44 -25.92 1.50
C LEU A 26 3.79 -26.47 1.04
N VAL A 27 4.41 -27.36 1.84
CA VAL A 27 5.71 -27.96 1.52
C VAL A 27 5.59 -28.91 0.33
N GLY A 28 4.55 -29.74 0.31
CA GLY A 28 4.25 -30.60 -0.82
C GLY A 28 3.87 -29.81 -2.08
N ALA A 29 3.04 -28.77 -1.94
CA ALA A 29 2.70 -27.88 -3.07
C ALA A 29 3.96 -27.21 -3.66
N HIS A 30 4.85 -26.72 -2.81
CA HIS A 30 6.14 -26.16 -3.23
C HIS A 30 7.01 -27.19 -3.96
N SER A 31 7.10 -28.42 -3.44
CA SER A 31 7.87 -29.50 -4.08
C SER A 31 7.34 -29.84 -5.47
N ASP A 32 6.02 -29.89 -5.63
CA ASP A 32 5.40 -30.21 -6.91
C ASP A 32 5.58 -29.07 -7.93
N LEU A 33 5.49 -27.81 -7.50
CA LEU A 33 5.76 -26.65 -8.36
C LEU A 33 7.21 -26.61 -8.82
N LEU A 34 8.16 -26.95 -7.95
CA LEU A 34 9.56 -27.09 -8.35
C LEU A 34 9.73 -28.16 -9.43
N ALA A 35 9.13 -29.34 -9.26
CA ALA A 35 9.21 -30.42 -10.24
C ALA A 35 8.56 -30.04 -11.59
N LEU A 36 7.48 -29.25 -11.56
CA LEU A 36 6.86 -28.71 -12.77
C LEU A 36 7.74 -27.65 -13.45
N LEU A 37 8.38 -26.79 -12.67
CA LEU A 37 9.29 -25.76 -13.20
C LEU A 37 10.55 -26.38 -13.79
N GLU A 38 11.09 -27.44 -13.19
CA GLU A 38 12.22 -28.20 -13.76
C GLU A 38 11.89 -28.78 -15.14
N GLN A 39 10.65 -29.22 -15.35
CA GLN A 39 10.16 -29.70 -16.64
C GLN A 39 9.89 -28.56 -17.63
N ASN A 40 9.55 -27.37 -17.12
CA ASN A 40 9.16 -26.20 -17.92
C ASN A 40 9.88 -24.92 -17.43
N PRO A 41 11.22 -24.78 -17.59
CA PRO A 41 12.00 -23.74 -16.91
C PRO A 41 11.66 -22.30 -17.30
N GLU A 42 10.99 -22.11 -18.43
CA GLU A 42 10.60 -20.80 -18.96
C GLU A 42 9.13 -20.47 -18.71
N ASP A 43 8.38 -21.32 -18.00
CA ASP A 43 6.99 -21.04 -17.68
C ASP A 43 6.89 -20.02 -16.53
N GLU A 44 6.65 -18.77 -16.93
CA GLU A 44 6.45 -17.64 -16.02
C GLU A 44 5.28 -17.86 -15.05
N THR A 45 4.25 -18.61 -15.44
CA THR A 45 3.07 -18.89 -14.60
C THR A 45 3.43 -19.85 -13.47
N ILE A 46 4.18 -20.92 -13.78
CA ILE A 46 4.65 -21.87 -12.77
C ILE A 46 5.60 -21.16 -11.80
N ALA A 47 6.52 -20.34 -12.32
CA ALA A 47 7.43 -19.55 -11.48
C ALA A 47 6.66 -18.59 -10.56
N LEU A 48 5.62 -17.91 -11.07
CA LEU A 48 4.79 -17.01 -10.25
C LEU A 48 4.01 -17.79 -9.16
N ASN A 49 3.44 -18.95 -9.49
CA ASN A 49 2.76 -19.80 -8.52
C ASN A 49 3.72 -20.30 -7.45
N LEU A 50 4.94 -20.67 -7.82
CA LEU A 50 6.00 -21.03 -6.87
C LEU A 50 6.33 -19.86 -5.93
N ALA A 51 6.47 -18.64 -6.47
CA ALA A 51 6.69 -17.45 -5.66
C ALA A 51 5.53 -17.18 -4.68
N SER A 52 4.27 -17.43 -5.09
CA SER A 52 3.12 -17.33 -4.19
C SER A 52 3.22 -18.32 -3.03
N ILE A 53 3.51 -19.60 -3.31
CA ILE A 53 3.67 -20.61 -2.25
C ILE A 53 4.89 -20.31 -1.37
N CYS A 54 5.98 -19.79 -1.93
CA CYS A 54 7.12 -19.33 -1.14
C CYS A 54 6.75 -18.19 -0.18
N LEU A 55 5.87 -17.28 -0.58
CA LEU A 55 5.36 -16.23 0.28
C LEU A 55 4.57 -16.81 1.46
N ASP A 56 3.68 -17.76 1.20
CA ASP A 56 2.87 -18.44 2.23
C ASP A 56 3.74 -19.26 3.20
N LEU A 57 4.85 -19.82 2.71
CA LEU A 57 5.87 -20.50 3.52
C LEU A 57 6.80 -19.55 4.29
N GLY A 58 6.70 -18.23 4.07
CA GLY A 58 7.61 -17.25 4.66
C GLY A 58 9.02 -17.27 4.07
N LYS A 59 9.24 -17.91 2.92
CA LYS A 59 10.52 -17.95 2.20
C LYS A 59 10.73 -16.67 1.39
N ILE A 60 10.83 -15.54 2.08
CA ILE A 60 10.74 -14.22 1.46
C ILE A 60 11.87 -13.94 0.46
N ASP A 61 13.09 -14.46 0.72
CA ASP A 61 14.22 -14.28 -0.21
C ASP A 61 14.02 -15.03 -1.54
N ASP A 62 13.35 -16.18 -1.50
CA ASP A 62 13.00 -16.94 -2.71
C ASP A 62 11.95 -16.18 -3.53
N VAL A 63 10.94 -15.59 -2.87
CA VAL A 63 9.95 -14.72 -3.53
C VAL A 63 10.64 -13.57 -4.27
N VAL A 64 11.56 -12.88 -3.58
CA VAL A 64 12.29 -11.75 -4.17
C VAL A 64 13.10 -12.22 -5.38
N THR A 65 13.84 -13.31 -5.24
CA THR A 65 14.68 -13.86 -6.32
C THR A 65 13.85 -14.24 -7.55
N ILE A 66 12.77 -14.99 -7.36
CA ILE A 66 11.90 -15.45 -8.44
C ILE A 66 11.23 -14.26 -9.13
N CYS A 67 10.60 -13.35 -8.38
CA CYS A 67 9.88 -12.23 -8.95
C CYS A 67 10.80 -11.22 -9.64
N GLN A 68 12.00 -10.96 -9.11
CA GLN A 68 13.01 -10.13 -9.80
C GLN A 68 13.48 -10.79 -11.10
N GLY A 69 13.66 -12.12 -11.09
CA GLY A 69 13.94 -12.89 -12.30
C GLY A 69 12.86 -12.76 -13.36
N LEU A 70 11.58 -12.86 -12.97
CA LEU A 70 10.43 -12.67 -13.86
C LEU A 70 10.38 -11.25 -14.45
N ILE A 71 10.61 -10.23 -13.64
CA ILE A 71 10.64 -8.83 -14.09
C ILE A 71 11.80 -8.59 -15.06
N ALA A 72 12.97 -9.16 -14.79
CA ALA A 72 14.16 -9.02 -15.64
C ALA A 72 13.99 -9.66 -17.04
N LYS A 73 13.14 -10.69 -17.16
CA LYS A 73 12.82 -11.34 -18.44
C LYS A 73 11.92 -10.48 -19.36
N GLY A 74 11.45 -9.33 -18.90
CA GLY A 74 11.00 -8.26 -19.79
C GLY A 74 9.54 -8.33 -20.26
N LYS A 75 8.60 -8.69 -19.37
CA LYS A 75 7.17 -8.38 -19.55
C LYS A 75 6.65 -7.57 -18.36
N GLN A 76 5.64 -6.77 -18.64
CA GLN A 76 4.87 -6.03 -17.63
C GLN A 76 4.16 -7.00 -16.68
N HIS A 77 4.86 -7.44 -15.64
CA HIS A 77 4.43 -8.54 -14.78
C HIS A 77 3.74 -8.03 -13.51
N ALA A 78 2.46 -7.68 -13.61
CA ALA A 78 1.68 -7.17 -12.47
C ALA A 78 1.72 -8.11 -11.25
N GLY A 79 1.56 -9.41 -11.47
CA GLY A 79 1.63 -10.42 -10.40
C GLY A 79 2.98 -10.49 -9.69
N ALA A 80 4.10 -10.31 -10.40
CA ALA A 80 5.43 -10.33 -9.78
C ALA A 80 5.65 -9.08 -8.91
N HIS A 81 5.16 -7.92 -9.36
CA HIS A 81 5.15 -6.70 -8.55
C HIS A 81 4.22 -6.81 -7.33
N LEU A 82 3.06 -7.46 -7.46
CA LEU A 82 2.19 -7.74 -6.31
C LEU A 82 2.90 -8.61 -5.26
N LEU A 83 3.51 -9.73 -5.66
CA LEU A 83 4.22 -10.62 -4.75
C LEU A 83 5.46 -9.95 -4.11
N LEU A 84 6.22 -9.16 -4.87
CA LEU A 84 7.29 -8.33 -4.30
C LEU A 84 6.74 -7.36 -3.25
N SER A 85 5.64 -6.66 -3.54
CA SER A 85 5.07 -5.71 -2.58
C SER A 85 4.80 -6.36 -1.23
N ARG A 86 4.16 -7.55 -1.25
CA ARG A 86 3.88 -8.34 -0.04
C ARG A 86 5.17 -8.80 0.65
N ALA A 87 6.15 -9.28 -0.11
CA ALA A 87 7.46 -9.69 0.42
C ALA A 87 8.19 -8.53 1.13
N PHE A 88 8.18 -7.32 0.55
CA PHE A 88 8.79 -6.13 1.16
C PHE A 88 8.02 -5.68 2.42
N TYR A 89 6.70 -5.73 2.41
CA TYR A 89 5.91 -5.47 3.63
C TYR A 89 6.22 -6.46 4.75
N VAL A 90 6.39 -7.75 4.45
CA VAL A 90 6.79 -8.76 5.45
C VAL A 90 8.20 -8.47 6.00
N LYS A 91 9.11 -7.96 5.16
CA LYS A 91 10.45 -7.52 5.58
C LYS A 91 10.45 -6.21 6.39
N GLY A 92 9.31 -5.53 6.50
CA GLY A 92 9.18 -4.24 7.16
C GLY A 92 9.61 -3.04 6.30
N ASP A 93 9.99 -3.26 5.04
CA ASP A 93 10.29 -2.20 4.08
C ASP A 93 8.97 -1.71 3.46
N LEU A 94 8.32 -0.80 4.18
CA LEU A 94 7.02 -0.26 3.80
C LEU A 94 7.08 0.56 2.51
N ASP A 95 8.20 1.22 2.24
CA ASP A 95 8.31 2.12 1.10
C ASP A 95 8.63 1.32 -0.17
N GLY A 96 9.50 0.30 -0.11
CA GLY A 96 9.67 -0.67 -1.18
C GLY A 96 8.41 -1.47 -1.48
N GLY A 97 7.65 -1.85 -0.43
CA GLY A 97 6.32 -2.44 -0.57
C GLY A 97 5.35 -1.54 -1.33
N PHE A 98 5.31 -0.25 -0.99
CA PHE A 98 4.44 0.73 -1.64
C PHE A 98 4.82 0.97 -3.11
N GLU A 99 6.11 1.05 -3.41
CA GLU A 99 6.60 1.21 -4.77
C GLU A 99 6.12 0.06 -5.67
N HIS A 100 6.28 -1.19 -5.19
CA HIS A 100 5.92 -2.36 -5.98
C HIS A 100 4.41 -2.53 -6.17
N ILE A 101 3.58 -2.25 -5.15
CA ILE A 101 2.12 -2.32 -5.32
C ILE A 101 1.62 -1.21 -6.26
N GLY A 102 2.25 -0.03 -6.27
CA GLY A 102 1.95 1.03 -7.23
C GLY A 102 2.26 0.62 -8.68
N LYS A 103 3.37 -0.10 -8.91
CA LYS A 103 3.67 -0.68 -10.23
C LYS A 103 2.65 -1.74 -10.61
N ALA A 104 2.29 -2.65 -9.71
CA ALA A 104 1.25 -3.66 -9.96
C ALA A 104 -0.10 -3.02 -10.36
N TRP A 105 -0.53 -2.00 -9.61
CA TRP A 105 -1.74 -1.21 -9.90
C TRP A 105 -1.71 -0.54 -11.27
N THR A 106 -0.56 0.04 -11.65
CA THR A 106 -0.40 0.68 -12.96
C THR A 106 -0.55 -0.32 -14.10
N LEU A 107 -0.10 -1.56 -13.90
CA LEU A 107 -0.11 -2.61 -14.92
C LEU A 107 -1.45 -3.35 -15.05
N ALA A 108 -2.19 -3.50 -13.95
CA ALA A 108 -3.47 -4.23 -13.92
C ALA A 108 -4.47 -3.56 -12.96
N PRO A 109 -4.94 -2.33 -13.26
CA PRO A 109 -5.86 -1.58 -12.39
C PRO A 109 -7.24 -2.23 -12.25
N GLU A 110 -7.61 -3.14 -13.15
CA GLU A 110 -8.87 -3.89 -13.12
C GLU A 110 -8.84 -5.09 -12.17
N SER A 111 -7.65 -5.50 -11.70
CA SER A 111 -7.52 -6.63 -10.77
C SER A 111 -7.99 -6.22 -9.37
N HIS A 112 -9.01 -6.92 -8.87
CA HIS A 112 -9.59 -6.65 -7.54
C HIS A 112 -8.55 -6.79 -6.41
N ASP A 113 -7.71 -7.83 -6.46
CA ASP A 113 -6.72 -8.09 -5.43
C ASP A 113 -5.65 -6.99 -5.38
N ILE A 114 -5.18 -6.55 -6.56
CA ILE A 114 -4.21 -5.45 -6.67
C ILE A 114 -4.86 -4.14 -6.21
N ALA A 115 -6.11 -3.89 -6.58
CA ALA A 115 -6.86 -2.71 -6.14
C ALA A 115 -6.97 -2.64 -4.62
N LEU A 116 -7.31 -3.77 -3.99
CA LEU A 116 -7.46 -3.86 -2.53
C LEU A 116 -6.12 -3.64 -1.83
N ASP A 117 -5.06 -4.35 -2.25
CA ASP A 117 -3.73 -4.22 -1.66
C ASP A 117 -3.17 -2.80 -1.87
N PHE A 118 -3.37 -2.18 -3.04
CA PHE A 118 -2.99 -0.80 -3.29
C PHE A 118 -3.74 0.17 -2.39
N LEU A 119 -5.05 0.02 -2.23
CA LEU A 119 -5.85 0.89 -1.36
C LEU A 119 -5.42 0.77 0.10
N LEU A 120 -5.17 -0.45 0.59
CA LEU A 120 -4.67 -0.68 1.94
C LEU A 120 -3.28 -0.08 2.14
N ALA A 121 -2.39 -0.27 1.16
CA ALA A 121 -1.06 0.32 1.15
C ALA A 121 -1.10 1.85 1.12
N ALA A 122 -1.92 2.44 0.26
CA ALA A 122 -2.12 3.89 0.17
C ALA A 122 -2.74 4.43 1.46
N ARG A 123 -3.70 3.72 2.07
CA ARG A 123 -4.25 4.11 3.37
C ARG A 123 -3.17 4.10 4.45
N ASN A 124 -2.42 3.01 4.55
CA ASN A 124 -1.35 2.86 5.54
C ASN A 124 -0.22 3.87 5.32
N ARG A 125 0.15 4.14 4.06
CA ARG A 125 1.07 5.21 3.70
C ARG A 125 0.44 6.53 4.13
N TYR A 126 -0.59 7.04 3.45
CA TYR A 126 -1.12 8.41 3.54
C TYR A 126 -1.88 8.79 4.81
N TRP A 127 -2.54 7.84 5.48
CA TRP A 127 -3.44 8.14 6.59
C TRP A 127 -2.93 7.67 7.95
N THR A 128 -1.72 7.10 7.99
CA THR A 128 -1.01 6.82 9.24
C THR A 128 0.02 7.91 9.48
N LEU A 129 0.00 8.51 10.69
CA LEU A 129 1.06 9.42 11.10
C LEU A 129 2.38 8.66 11.23
N ARG A 130 3.39 9.03 10.45
CA ARG A 130 4.77 8.56 10.63
C ARG A 130 5.56 9.68 11.29
N GLN A 131 5.80 9.55 12.59
CA GLN A 131 6.32 10.66 13.39
C GLN A 131 7.67 11.17 12.88
N ASP A 132 8.61 10.29 12.57
CA ASP A 132 9.94 10.65 12.06
C ASP A 132 9.86 11.39 10.70
N GLU A 133 9.01 10.91 9.79
CA GLU A 133 8.77 11.53 8.48
C GLU A 133 8.09 12.90 8.63
N TYR A 134 7.17 13.03 9.57
CA TYR A 134 6.50 14.30 9.88
C TYR A 134 7.45 15.34 10.50
N GLU A 135 8.37 14.91 11.36
CA GLU A 135 9.40 15.77 11.96
C GLU A 135 10.39 16.27 10.90
N ASP A 136 10.82 15.42 9.97
CA ASP A 136 11.63 15.83 8.79
C ASP A 136 10.90 16.89 7.96
N TYR A 137 9.62 16.67 7.63
CA TYR A 137 8.84 17.66 6.90
C TYR A 137 8.68 18.98 7.64
N LEU A 138 8.53 18.97 8.96
CA LEU A 138 8.48 20.20 9.75
C LEU A 138 9.75 21.03 9.60
N GLU A 139 10.92 20.39 9.73
CA GLU A 139 12.22 21.04 9.60
C GLU A 139 12.43 21.60 8.18
N ARG A 140 12.17 20.78 7.15
CA ARG A 140 12.33 21.17 5.74
C ARG A 140 11.31 22.20 5.28
N SER A 141 10.08 22.17 5.81
CA SER A 141 9.06 23.18 5.53
C SER A 141 9.46 24.56 6.03
N ALA A 142 10.13 24.64 7.18
CA ALA A 142 10.62 25.90 7.75
C ALA A 142 11.69 26.55 6.86
N GLY A 143 12.44 25.73 6.10
CA GLY A 143 13.41 26.17 5.09
C GLY A 143 12.82 26.45 3.70
N GLY A 144 11.56 26.08 3.44
CA GLY A 144 10.94 26.20 2.11
C GLY A 144 11.39 25.14 1.10
N GLU A 145 11.86 23.98 1.57
CA GLU A 145 12.56 22.96 0.76
C GLU A 145 11.70 21.74 0.39
N LEU A 146 10.37 21.82 0.53
CA LEU A 146 9.47 20.71 0.23
C LEU A 146 9.06 20.67 -1.25
N ALA A 147 9.23 19.52 -1.89
CA ALA A 147 8.64 19.25 -3.20
C ALA A 147 7.10 19.11 -3.10
N LEU A 148 6.39 19.24 -4.22
CA LEU A 148 4.92 19.20 -4.24
C LEU A 148 4.33 17.92 -3.62
N GLU A 149 4.89 16.76 -3.97
CA GLU A 149 4.44 15.46 -3.47
C GLU A 149 4.68 15.32 -1.95
N GLU A 150 5.78 15.88 -1.46
CA GLU A 150 6.12 15.90 -0.03
C GLU A 150 5.23 16.88 0.74
N ALA A 151 4.86 18.02 0.14
CA ALA A 151 3.92 18.95 0.72
C ALA A 151 2.51 18.34 0.84
N GLN A 152 2.05 17.62 -0.19
CA GLN A 152 0.80 16.86 -0.13
C GLN A 152 0.84 15.80 0.96
N ARG A 153 1.95 15.06 1.06
CA ARG A 153 2.20 14.06 2.11
C ARG A 153 2.20 14.68 3.51
N PHE A 154 2.85 15.82 3.69
CA PHE A 154 2.91 16.56 4.95
C PHE A 154 1.51 17.01 5.42
N VAL A 155 0.68 17.51 4.51
CA VAL A 155 -0.71 17.90 4.78
C VAL A 155 -1.54 16.70 5.26
N HIS A 156 -1.43 15.54 4.61
CA HIS A 156 -2.14 14.33 5.04
C HIS A 156 -1.71 13.86 6.44
N GLN A 157 -0.41 13.92 6.76
CA GLN A 157 0.08 13.53 8.09
C GLN A 157 -0.33 14.52 9.18
N ALA A 158 -0.34 15.81 8.87
CA ALA A 158 -0.88 16.83 9.75
C ALA A 158 -2.35 16.55 10.09
N PHE A 159 -3.14 16.12 9.08
CA PHE A 159 -4.53 15.72 9.27
C PHE A 159 -4.68 14.42 10.07
N ALA A 160 -3.88 13.39 9.79
CA ALA A 160 -3.87 12.14 10.55
C ALA A 160 -3.52 12.36 12.04
N ARG A 161 -2.59 13.30 12.33
CA ARG A 161 -2.25 13.71 13.70
C ARG A 161 -3.40 14.38 14.44
N LEU A 162 -4.33 15.01 13.70
CA LEU A 162 -5.47 15.75 14.23
C LEU A 162 -6.66 14.84 14.59
N ILE A 163 -6.87 13.74 13.84
CA ILE A 163 -7.92 12.74 14.12
C ILE A 163 -7.49 11.84 15.29
N ARG A 164 -7.34 12.41 16.48
CA ARG A 164 -7.19 11.64 17.73
C ARG A 164 -8.56 11.28 18.30
N PRO A 165 -8.67 10.20 19.09
CA PRO A 165 -9.92 9.81 19.74
C PRO A 165 -10.61 10.97 20.46
N GLU A 166 -9.85 11.86 21.09
CA GLU A 166 -10.38 13.03 21.83
C GLU A 166 -10.97 14.10 20.91
N PHE A 167 -10.40 14.27 19.71
CA PHE A 167 -10.94 15.20 18.70
C PHE A 167 -12.17 14.61 18.01
N LEU A 168 -12.15 13.31 17.72
CA LEU A 168 -13.31 12.57 17.21
C LEU A 168 -14.47 12.55 18.20
N ASP A 169 -14.19 12.33 19.49
CA ASP A 169 -15.20 12.35 20.57
C ASP A 169 -15.90 13.72 20.64
N ARG A 170 -15.13 14.81 20.56
CA ARG A 170 -15.67 16.18 20.52
C ARG A 170 -16.45 16.51 19.24
N LEU A 171 -16.10 15.91 18.09
CA LEU A 171 -16.83 16.07 16.83
C LEU A 171 -18.13 15.25 16.80
N CYS A 172 -18.14 14.05 17.38
CA CYS A 172 -19.25 13.11 17.29
C CYS A 172 -20.29 13.26 18.42
N ASN A 173 -19.89 13.74 19.60
CA ASN A 173 -20.78 13.95 20.75
C ASN A 173 -21.25 15.41 20.87
N PHE A 174 -21.60 16.02 19.75
CA PHE A 174 -22.05 17.41 19.67
C PHE A 174 -23.52 17.57 20.09
N GLU A 175 -23.83 18.54 20.96
CA GLU A 175 -25.19 19.07 21.09
C GLU A 175 -25.45 20.03 19.92
N GLU A 176 -26.45 19.74 19.07
CA GLU A 176 -26.78 20.52 17.88
C GLU A 176 -26.91 22.04 18.17
N GLY A 177 -25.93 22.84 17.71
CA GLY A 177 -25.89 24.30 17.84
C GLY A 177 -24.97 25.00 16.83
N ASP A 178 -25.09 26.33 16.72
CA ASP A 178 -24.40 27.18 15.72
C ASP A 178 -22.86 27.06 15.78
N ALA A 179 -22.27 26.48 14.74
CA ALA A 179 -20.83 26.26 14.61
C ALA A 179 -19.99 27.54 14.75
N ASN A 180 -20.54 28.72 14.43
CA ASN A 180 -19.82 30.00 14.54
C ASN A 180 -19.59 30.46 15.99
N ALA A 181 -20.41 29.98 16.93
CA ALA A 181 -20.26 30.28 18.36
C ALA A 181 -19.27 29.35 19.07
N VAL A 182 -19.02 28.16 18.50
CA VAL A 182 -18.30 27.05 19.15
C VAL A 182 -16.79 27.11 18.88
N ILE A 183 -16.37 27.52 17.69
CA ILE A 183 -14.95 27.62 17.28
C ILE A 183 -14.10 28.48 18.25
N PRO A 184 -14.56 29.66 18.73
CA PRO A 184 -13.81 30.46 19.69
C PRO A 184 -13.64 29.79 21.06
N SER A 185 -14.65 29.04 21.51
CA SER A 185 -14.61 28.28 22.77
C SER A 185 -13.66 27.08 22.70
N TRP A 186 -13.61 26.42 21.54
CA TRP A 186 -12.62 25.37 21.26
C TRP A 186 -11.19 25.91 21.28
N ALA A 187 -10.95 27.06 20.64
CA ALA A 187 -9.64 27.71 20.63
C ALA A 187 -9.17 28.15 22.04
N ALA A 188 -10.09 28.48 22.94
CA ALA A 188 -9.79 28.90 24.31
C ALA A 188 -9.50 27.72 25.27
N ASN A 189 -9.97 26.50 24.96
CA ASN A 189 -9.87 25.31 25.81
C ASN A 189 -8.90 24.24 25.28
N LEU A 190 -8.25 24.47 24.14
CA LEU A 190 -7.07 23.73 23.70
C LEU A 190 -5.90 24.18 24.56
N GLU A 191 -5.10 23.26 25.11
CA GLU A 191 -3.89 23.66 25.83
C GLU A 191 -3.01 24.54 24.91
N ALA A 192 -2.23 25.47 25.47
CA ALA A 192 -1.52 26.49 24.68
C ALA A 192 -0.68 25.90 23.53
N ASN A 193 -0.13 24.69 23.73
CA ASN A 193 0.58 23.95 22.69
C ASN A 193 -0.35 23.39 21.59
N GLU A 194 -1.54 22.91 21.92
CA GLU A 194 -2.52 22.39 20.96
C GLU A 194 -3.16 23.52 20.13
N ALA A 195 -3.46 24.66 20.76
CA ALA A 195 -3.97 25.85 20.06
C ALA A 195 -2.91 26.46 19.10
N SER A 196 -1.65 26.51 19.54
CA SER A 196 -0.52 26.93 18.71
C SER A 196 -0.29 25.97 17.54
N ASN A 197 -0.32 24.66 17.80
CA ASN A 197 -0.20 23.63 16.76
C ASN A 197 -1.34 23.72 15.75
N MET A 198 -2.57 23.97 16.18
CA MET A 198 -3.73 24.17 15.30
C MET A 198 -3.60 25.41 14.41
N LYS A 199 -3.05 26.51 14.94
CA LYS A 199 -2.81 27.74 14.17
C LYS A 199 -1.70 27.56 13.14
N THR A 200 -0.60 26.93 13.51
CA THR A 200 0.50 26.60 12.60
C THR A 200 0.03 25.63 11.52
N LEU A 201 -0.75 24.62 11.91
CA LEU A 201 -1.33 23.63 10.99
C LEU A 201 -2.33 24.26 10.03
N TRP A 202 -3.22 25.15 10.48
CA TRP A 202 -4.12 25.92 9.61
C TRP A 202 -3.36 26.79 8.60
N THR A 203 -2.26 27.41 9.05
CA THR A 203 -1.36 28.18 8.18
C THR A 203 -0.73 27.28 7.11
N ASN A 204 -0.20 26.13 7.51
CA ASN A 204 0.42 25.16 6.60
C ASN A 204 -0.61 24.57 5.62
N PHE A 205 -1.84 24.32 6.07
CA PHE A 205 -2.95 23.82 5.23
C PHE A 205 -3.35 24.86 4.18
N LYS A 206 -3.48 26.13 4.57
CA LYS A 206 -3.76 27.23 3.65
C LYS A 206 -2.67 27.40 2.60
N GLU A 207 -1.41 27.26 2.99
CA GLU A 207 -0.29 27.40 2.07
C GLU A 207 -0.22 26.22 1.09
N GLY A 208 -0.42 24.98 1.58
CA GLY A 208 -0.54 23.80 0.72
C GLY A 208 -1.71 23.91 -0.28
N LEU A 209 -2.89 24.33 0.18
CA LEU A 209 -4.05 24.56 -0.69
C LEU A 209 -3.81 25.70 -1.68
N ARG A 210 -3.10 26.77 -1.29
CA ARG A 210 -2.75 27.88 -2.20
C ARG A 210 -1.88 27.41 -3.35
N VAL A 211 -0.95 26.48 -3.10
CA VAL A 211 -0.12 25.86 -4.16
C VAL A 211 -1.00 24.99 -5.07
N ILE A 212 -1.85 24.14 -4.50
CA ILE A 212 -2.75 23.24 -5.25
C ILE A 212 -3.74 24.01 -6.13
N TYR A 213 -4.33 25.09 -5.63
CA TYR A 213 -5.34 25.87 -6.37
C TYR A 213 -4.76 26.78 -7.45
N ASN A 214 -3.45 27.06 -7.42
CA ASN A 214 -2.79 27.85 -8.48
C ASN A 214 -2.25 26.98 -9.62
N GLU A 215 -2.41 25.65 -9.56
CA GLU A 215 -2.11 24.73 -10.66
C GLU A 215 -3.31 24.62 -11.63
N PRO A 216 -3.11 24.71 -12.97
CA PRO A 216 -4.19 24.80 -13.95
C PRO A 216 -5.18 23.63 -13.94
N GLU A 217 -4.74 22.43 -13.55
CA GLU A 217 -5.56 21.22 -13.56
C GLU A 217 -6.69 21.22 -12.52
N TRP A 218 -6.57 22.04 -11.46
CA TRP A 218 -7.55 22.13 -10.37
C TRP A 218 -8.46 23.35 -10.46
N ALA A 219 -8.00 24.44 -11.10
CA ALA A 219 -8.82 25.62 -11.36
C ALA A 219 -10.06 25.32 -12.23
N ALA A 220 -10.01 24.27 -13.05
CA ALA A 220 -11.10 23.85 -13.94
C ALA A 220 -12.25 23.08 -13.25
N ARG A 221 -12.14 22.79 -11.95
CA ARG A 221 -13.15 22.02 -11.17
C ARG A 221 -13.91 22.85 -10.13
N ALA A 222 -13.65 24.15 -10.03
CA ALA A 222 -14.42 25.10 -9.22
C ALA A 222 -15.52 25.76 -10.07
#